data_AF-A0A183H7M2-F1
#
_entry.id   AF-A0A183H7M2-F1
#
_cell.length_a   1.000
_cell.length_b   1.000
_cell.length_c   1.000
_cell.angle_alpha   90.00
_cell.angle_beta   90.00
_cell.angle_gamma   90.00
#
_symmetry.space_group_name_H-M   'P 1'
#
loop_
_entity.id
_entity.type
_entity.pdbx_description
1 polymer ?
#
loop_
_entity_poly.entity_id
_entity_poly.type
_entity_poly.pdbx_seq_one_letter_code
_entity_poly.pdbx_strand_id
1 'polypeptide(L)'
;MSLKRRLLKSISNALSRPELDFDFLLNDKNLNLIRENIRCRKGIGDIDAVHRLWKQIQDYSGKPKQSEQEYQFLWNKLYEEAMLIPNLCHTNVAKGNLSTTCPVRFFGEKQRDGNLETTETIVKAWKALYTPLNACGERSYAFI
;
A
#
# COMPACT_ATOMS: atom_id res chain seq x y z
N MET A 1 -35.85 8.26 -9.39
CA MET A 1 -34.43 8.31 -9.86
C MET A 1 -33.92 6.90 -10.12
N SER A 2 -33.47 6.61 -11.35
CA SER A 2 -33.07 5.25 -11.79
C SER A 2 -31.80 4.71 -11.11
N LEU A 3 -31.78 3.42 -10.76
CA LEU A 3 -30.63 2.69 -10.20
C LEU A 3 -29.35 2.88 -11.04
N LYS A 4 -29.48 2.95 -12.38
CA LYS A 4 -28.37 3.19 -13.31
C LYS A 4 -27.67 4.54 -13.04
N ARG A 5 -28.40 5.58 -12.64
CA ARG A 5 -27.82 6.89 -12.33
C ARG A 5 -27.07 6.89 -10.98
N ARG A 6 -27.47 6.08 -10.01
CA ARG A 6 -26.73 5.93 -8.74
C ARG A 6 -25.42 5.17 -8.95
N LEU A 7 -25.43 4.12 -9.77
CA LEU A 7 -24.23 3.34 -10.09
C LEU A 7 -23.18 4.18 -10.84
N LEU A 8 -23.60 4.96 -11.84
CA LEU A 8 -22.71 5.85 -12.60
C LEU A 8 -22.11 6.96 -11.73
N LYS A 9 -22.87 7.49 -10.76
CA LYS A 9 -22.38 8.51 -9.81
C LYS A 9 -21.44 7.93 -8.74
N SER A 10 -21.65 6.67 -8.36
CA SER A 10 -20.75 5.92 -7.47
C SER A 10 -19.44 5.55 -8.15
N ILE A 11 -19.47 5.22 -9.44
CA ILE A 11 -18.27 4.92 -10.25
C ILE A 11 -17.53 6.21 -10.63
N SER A 12 -18.24 7.31 -10.91
CA SER A 12 -17.59 8.61 -11.18
C SER A 12 -16.85 9.17 -9.96
N ASN A 13 -17.32 8.87 -8.74
CA ASN A 13 -16.57 9.19 -7.52
C ASN A 13 -15.40 8.23 -7.27
N ALA A 14 -15.44 7.00 -7.78
CA ALA A 14 -14.31 6.06 -7.75
C ALA A 14 -13.23 6.36 -8.82
N LEU A 15 -13.55 7.19 -9.81
CA LEU A 15 -12.62 7.76 -10.81
C LEU A 15 -12.03 9.11 -10.38
N SER A 16 -12.38 9.59 -9.19
CA SER A 16 -11.74 10.77 -8.61
C SER A 16 -10.36 10.38 -8.12
N ARG A 17 -9.34 11.16 -8.51
CA ARG A 17 -7.97 10.96 -8.02
C ARG A 17 -7.98 11.02 -6.49
N PRO A 18 -7.20 10.17 -5.80
CA PRO A 18 -7.15 10.20 -4.35
C PRO A 18 -6.71 11.58 -3.85
N GLU A 19 -7.35 12.08 -2.81
CA GLU A 19 -6.94 13.34 -2.19
C GLU A 19 -5.65 13.12 -1.39
N LEU A 20 -4.52 13.47 -1.99
CA LEU A 20 -3.19 13.42 -1.37
C LEU A 20 -2.82 14.81 -0.82
N ASP A 21 -2.08 14.82 0.29
CA ASP A 21 -1.56 16.05 0.88
C ASP A 21 -0.36 16.57 0.08
N PHE A 22 -0.67 17.23 -1.04
CA PHE A 22 0.36 17.84 -1.91
C PHE A 22 1.06 19.03 -1.24
N ASP A 23 0.42 19.71 -0.29
CA ASP A 23 1.07 20.76 0.50
C ASP A 23 2.23 20.19 1.33
N PHE A 24 2.05 18.98 1.87
CA PHE A 24 3.12 18.26 2.54
C PHE A 24 4.14 17.67 1.57
N LEU A 25 3.70 17.00 0.49
CA LEU A 25 4.57 16.28 -0.44
C LEU A 25 5.45 17.22 -1.29
N LEU A 26 4.92 18.36 -1.71
CA LEU A 26 5.61 19.32 -2.58
C LEU A 26 6.43 20.37 -1.81
N ASN A 27 6.45 20.29 -0.48
CA ASN A 27 7.22 21.21 0.35
C ASN A 27 8.68 20.74 0.49
N ASP A 28 9.62 21.57 0.02
CA ASP A 28 11.05 21.30 0.05
C ASP A 28 11.60 20.98 1.44
N LYS A 29 10.99 21.53 2.51
CA LYS A 29 11.40 21.29 3.89
C LYS A 29 11.17 19.84 4.32
N ASN A 30 10.20 19.16 3.71
CA ASN A 30 9.80 17.80 4.07
C ASN A 30 10.58 16.73 3.29
N LEU A 31 11.33 17.10 2.26
CA LEU A 31 12.04 16.16 1.38
C LEU A 31 12.92 15.16 2.15
N ASN A 32 13.75 15.66 3.07
CA ASN A 32 14.65 14.80 3.84
C ASN A 32 13.88 13.82 4.75
N LEU A 33 12.78 14.29 5.36
CA LEU A 33 11.92 13.46 6.18
C LEU A 33 11.26 12.35 5.36
N ILE A 34 10.74 12.68 4.18
CA ILE A 34 10.07 11.73 3.30
C ILE A 34 11.06 10.71 2.74
N ARG A 35 12.25 11.15 2.28
CA ARG A 35 13.32 10.24 1.81
C ARG A 35 13.70 9.23 2.89
N GLU A 36 13.85 9.69 4.14
CA GLU A 36 14.16 8.80 5.26
C GLU A 36 13.02 7.82 5.54
N ASN A 37 11.76 8.27 5.50
CA ASN A 37 10.60 7.41 5.70
C ASN A 37 10.51 6.32 4.62
N ILE A 38 10.71 6.68 3.35
CA ILE A 38 10.79 5.74 2.22
C ILE A 38 11.88 4.71 2.46
N ARG A 39 13.08 5.16 2.84
CA ARG A 39 14.23 4.28 3.12
C ARG A 39 13.91 3.27 4.23
N CYS A 40 13.26 3.71 5.31
CA CYS A 40 12.84 2.83 6.39
C CYS A 40 11.73 1.84 5.98
N ARG A 41 10.96 2.12 4.92
CA ARG A 41 9.81 1.33 4.46
C ARG A 41 10.07 0.60 3.14
N LYS A 42 11.12 -0.24 3.13
CA LYS A 42 11.53 -1.08 1.99
C LYS A 42 11.97 -0.30 0.74
N GLY A 43 12.10 1.03 0.81
CA GLY A 43 12.58 1.86 -0.30
C GLY A 43 11.60 2.02 -1.45
N ILE A 44 10.29 1.82 -1.23
CA ILE A 44 9.27 1.98 -2.28
C ILE A 44 8.83 3.45 -2.33
N GLY A 45 8.90 4.06 -3.51
CA GLY A 45 8.55 5.46 -3.80
C GLY A 45 9.77 6.35 -4.05
N ASP A 46 9.62 7.39 -4.88
CA ASP A 46 10.65 8.40 -5.16
C ASP A 46 10.08 9.81 -5.02
N ILE A 47 10.35 10.48 -3.90
CA ILE A 47 9.90 11.85 -3.68
C ILE A 47 10.56 12.85 -4.62
N ASP A 48 11.78 12.56 -5.09
CA ASP A 48 12.47 13.42 -6.04
C ASP A 48 11.80 13.33 -7.43
N ALA A 49 11.22 12.18 -7.80
CA ALA A 49 10.40 12.04 -9.01
C ALA A 49 9.13 12.90 -8.95
N VAL A 50 8.43 12.88 -7.81
CA VAL A 50 7.23 13.71 -7.58
C VAL A 50 7.55 15.19 -7.80
N HIS A 51 8.65 15.68 -7.21
CA HIS A 51 9.09 17.07 -7.37
C HIS A 51 9.50 17.41 -8.81
N ARG A 52 10.21 16.50 -9.49
CA ARG A 52 10.56 16.66 -10.92
C ARG A 52 9.30 16.76 -11.80
N LEU A 53 8.32 15.89 -11.58
CA LEU A 53 7.05 15.89 -12.31
C LEU A 53 6.24 17.15 -12.01
N TRP A 54 6.21 17.59 -10.76
CA TRP A 54 5.55 18.83 -10.37
C TRP A 54 6.15 20.04 -11.09
N LYS A 55 7.49 20.14 -11.12
CA LYS A 55 8.17 21.19 -11.88
C LYS A 55 7.84 21.15 -13.37
N GLN A 56 7.79 19.95 -13.97
CA GLN A 56 7.38 19.80 -15.38
C GLN A 56 5.96 20.30 -15.62
N ILE A 57 5.03 20.04 -14.70
CA ILE A 57 3.64 20.51 -14.78
C ILE A 57 3.58 22.05 -14.66
N GLN A 58 4.35 22.63 -13.73
CA GLN A 58 4.46 24.08 -13.58
C GLN A 58 5.01 24.73 -14.85
N ASP A 59 6.10 24.19 -15.41
CA ASP A 59 6.74 24.70 -16.63
C ASP A 59 5.86 24.48 -17.88
N TYR A 60 4.98 23.46 -17.87
CA TYR A 60 4.05 23.17 -18.99
C TYR A 60 3.07 24.32 -19.23
N SER A 61 2.67 25.01 -18.16
CA SER A 61 1.74 26.15 -18.22
C SER A 61 2.26 27.32 -19.06
N GLY A 62 3.58 27.44 -19.25
CA GLY A 62 4.22 28.51 -20.04
C GLY A 62 4.47 28.20 -21.52
N LYS A 63 4.11 27.00 -22.00
CA LYS A 63 4.40 26.58 -23.40
C LYS A 63 3.35 27.08 -24.40
N PRO A 64 3.75 27.54 -25.61
CA PRO A 64 2.83 28.10 -26.61
C PRO A 64 2.01 27.05 -27.40
N LYS A 65 2.33 25.76 -27.30
CA LYS A 65 1.55 24.65 -27.88
C LYS A 65 1.30 23.62 -26.79
N GLN A 66 0.16 23.74 -26.10
CA GLN A 66 -0.27 22.83 -25.05
C GLN A 66 -1.19 21.76 -25.65
N SER A 67 -0.83 20.51 -25.45
CA SER A 67 -1.69 19.36 -25.70
C SER A 67 -2.35 18.95 -24.39
N GLU A 68 -3.68 18.98 -24.33
CA GLU A 68 -4.44 18.54 -23.15
C GLU A 68 -4.08 17.11 -22.74
N GLN A 69 -3.82 16.24 -23.72
CA GLN A 69 -3.46 14.84 -23.48
C GLN A 69 -2.11 14.70 -22.77
N GLU A 70 -1.13 15.51 -23.14
CA GLU A 70 0.19 15.52 -22.50
C GLU A 70 0.11 16.07 -21.08
N TYR A 71 -0.70 17.12 -20.86
CA TYR A 71 -0.92 17.68 -19.54
C TYR A 71 -1.60 16.67 -18.60
N GLN A 72 -2.64 16.00 -19.09
CA GLN A 72 -3.31 14.93 -18.34
C GLN A 72 -2.34 13.78 -18.02
N PHE A 73 -1.48 13.40 -18.98
CA PHE A 73 -0.48 12.36 -18.78
C PHE A 73 0.55 12.71 -17.70
N LEU A 74 1.05 13.96 -17.69
CA LEU A 74 1.97 14.44 -16.64
C LEU A 74 1.33 14.35 -15.26
N TRP A 75 0.07 14.78 -15.15
CA TRP A 75 -0.66 14.66 -13.91
C TRP A 75 -0.92 13.21 -13.49
N ASN A 76 -1.25 12.32 -14.42
CA ASN A 76 -1.43 10.91 -14.09
C ASN A 76 -0.14 10.31 -13.54
N LYS A 77 1.01 10.60 -14.17
CA LYS A 77 2.33 10.21 -13.67
C LYS A 77 2.65 10.78 -12.29
N LEU A 78 2.33 12.06 -12.05
CA LEU A 78 2.52 12.67 -10.73
C LEU A 78 1.77 11.88 -9.66
N TYR A 79 0.52 11.52 -9.93
CA TYR A 79 -0.29 10.73 -9.00
C TYR A 79 0.20 9.30 -8.83
N GLU A 80 0.59 8.63 -9.91
CA GLU A 80 1.19 7.29 -9.86
C GLU A 80 2.40 7.27 -8.93
N GLU A 81 3.33 8.22 -9.08
CA GLU A 81 4.51 8.32 -8.21
C GLU A 81 4.15 8.74 -6.78
N ALA A 82 3.25 9.71 -6.61
CA ALA A 82 2.83 10.18 -5.29
C ALA A 82 2.12 9.09 -4.48
N MET A 83 1.36 8.20 -5.13
CA MET A 83 0.69 7.06 -4.50
C MET A 83 1.67 5.97 -4.02
N LEU A 84 2.88 5.93 -4.56
CA LEU A 84 3.93 5.02 -4.09
C LEU A 84 4.61 5.52 -2.82
N ILE A 85 4.46 6.80 -2.47
CA ILE A 85 5.03 7.37 -1.25
C ILE A 85 4.29 6.77 -0.04
N PRO A 86 4.97 6.03 0.84
CA PRO A 86 4.32 5.41 1.97
C PRO A 86 3.95 6.46 3.02
N ASN A 87 2.89 6.20 3.78
CA ASN A 87 2.52 7.04 4.91
C ASN A 87 3.68 7.18 5.91
N LEU A 88 3.74 8.32 6.60
CA LEU A 88 4.74 8.58 7.63
C LEU A 88 4.62 7.58 8.78
N CYS A 89 5.76 7.14 9.28
CA CYS A 89 5.82 6.41 10.53
C CYS A 89 5.68 7.38 11.72
N HIS A 90 4.93 6.96 12.73
CA HIS A 90 4.94 7.64 14.02
C HIS A 90 6.35 7.55 14.65
N THR A 91 6.74 8.56 15.43
CA THR A 91 8.09 8.68 16.03
C THR A 91 8.49 7.47 16.88
N ASN A 92 7.52 6.83 17.53
CA ASN A 92 7.74 5.66 18.40
C ASN A 92 7.83 4.31 17.65
N VAL A 93 7.71 4.30 16.32
CA VAL A 93 7.79 3.05 15.55
C VAL A 93 9.25 2.58 15.49
N ALA A 94 9.47 1.32 15.87
CA ALA A 94 10.79 0.68 15.74
C ALA A 94 11.20 0.63 14.26
N LYS A 95 12.41 1.11 13.97
CA LYS A 95 12.97 1.13 12.61
C LYS A 95 13.82 -0.11 12.39
N GLY A 96 13.58 -0.81 11.28
CA GLY A 96 14.37 -1.97 10.87
C GLY A 96 13.51 -3.07 10.27
N ASN A 97 14.06 -4.28 10.22
CA ASN A 97 13.38 -5.46 9.71
C ASN A 97 12.63 -6.19 10.86
N LEU A 98 12.09 -7.38 10.56
CA LEU A 98 11.32 -8.16 11.54
C LEU A 98 12.07 -8.43 12.85
N SER A 99 13.40 -8.51 12.86
CA SER A 99 14.17 -8.76 14.09
C SER A 99 14.19 -7.56 15.05
N THR A 100 13.87 -6.36 14.57
CA THR A 100 13.77 -5.14 15.39
C THR A 100 12.40 -4.92 16.01
N THR A 101 11.49 -5.89 15.85
CA THR A 101 10.13 -5.81 16.38
C THR A 101 10.16 -5.79 17.92
N CYS A 102 9.48 -4.82 18.52
CA CYS A 102 9.36 -4.70 19.97
C CYS A 102 8.07 -5.39 20.45
N PRO A 103 8.15 -6.47 21.26
CA PRO A 103 6.97 -7.06 21.86
C PRO A 103 6.38 -6.08 22.87
N VAL A 104 5.14 -5.64 22.64
CA VAL A 104 4.47 -4.69 23.53
C VAL A 104 3.98 -5.37 24.80
N ARG A 105 3.43 -6.58 24.67
CA ARG A 105 2.88 -7.33 25.79
C ARG A 105 2.70 -8.81 25.42
N PHE A 106 2.88 -9.68 26.39
CA PHE A 106 2.54 -11.10 26.30
C PHE A 106 1.35 -11.41 27.21
N PHE A 107 0.53 -12.37 26.80
CA PHE A 107 -0.62 -12.84 27.55
C PHE A 107 -0.60 -14.36 27.64
N GLY A 108 -0.83 -14.88 28.85
CA GLY A 108 -0.76 -16.31 29.13
C GLY A 108 0.68 -16.83 29.14
N GLU A 109 0.80 -18.10 29.51
CA GLU A 109 2.06 -18.83 29.50
C GLU A 109 1.97 -19.96 28.49
N LYS A 110 3.12 -20.31 27.90
CA LYS A 110 3.20 -21.46 27.00
C LYS A 110 2.89 -22.73 27.78
N GLN A 111 1.78 -23.40 27.46
CA GLN A 111 1.28 -24.52 28.26
C GLN A 111 2.04 -25.84 28.08
N ARG A 112 2.73 -26.04 26.95
CA ARG A 112 3.43 -27.28 26.62
C ARG A 112 4.72 -27.00 25.86
N ASP A 113 5.74 -27.77 26.19
CA ASP A 113 7.04 -27.80 25.51
C ASP A 113 7.32 -29.19 24.92
N GLY A 114 8.28 -29.26 23.99
CA GLY A 114 8.72 -30.50 23.35
C GLY A 114 8.24 -30.70 21.91
N ASN A 115 8.21 -31.95 21.46
CA ASN A 115 7.78 -32.34 20.12
C ASN A 115 6.25 -32.27 20.03
N LEU A 116 5.74 -31.10 19.62
CA LEU A 116 4.33 -30.88 19.32
C LEU A 116 4.09 -31.14 17.82
N GLU A 117 2.99 -31.81 17.52
CA GLU A 117 2.53 -31.97 16.14
C GLU A 117 1.99 -30.64 15.60
N THR A 118 2.09 -30.46 14.28
CA THR A 118 1.49 -29.29 13.63
C THR A 118 -0.04 -29.42 13.62
N THR A 119 -0.73 -28.27 13.60
CA THR A 119 -2.19 -28.24 13.45
C THR A 119 -2.63 -28.99 12.20
N GLU A 120 -1.88 -28.89 11.09
CA GLU A 120 -2.22 -29.58 9.85
C GLU A 120 -2.23 -31.11 10.03
N THR A 121 -1.22 -31.68 10.69
CA THR A 121 -1.15 -33.12 10.99
C THR A 121 -2.34 -33.56 11.85
N ILE A 122 -2.64 -32.80 12.91
CA ILE A 122 -3.72 -33.13 13.86
C ILE A 122 -5.08 -33.10 13.15
N VAL A 123 -5.38 -32.03 12.41
CA VAL A 123 -6.69 -31.84 11.78
C VAL A 123 -6.89 -32.80 10.59
N LYS A 124 -5.82 -33.17 9.87
CA LYS A 124 -5.87 -34.27 8.88
C LYS A 124 -6.19 -35.62 9.53
N ALA A 125 -5.58 -35.92 10.67
CA ALA A 125 -5.88 -37.16 11.41
C ALA A 125 -7.34 -37.22 11.88
N TRP A 126 -7.92 -36.07 12.24
CA TRP A 126 -9.33 -35.93 12.60
C TRP A 126 -10.28 -35.92 11.40
N LYS A 127 -9.74 -35.93 10.17
CA LYS A 127 -10.52 -35.77 8.92
C LYS A 127 -11.35 -34.48 8.87
N ALA A 128 -10.92 -33.47 9.62
CA ALA A 128 -11.58 -32.17 9.70
C ALA A 128 -10.95 -31.14 8.74
N LEU A 129 -9.90 -31.52 8.00
CA LEU A 129 -9.25 -30.69 6.97
C LEU A 129 -9.22 -31.44 5.64
N TYR A 130 -9.76 -30.80 4.62
CA TYR A 130 -9.74 -31.27 3.25
C TYR A 130 -9.05 -30.25 2.34
N THR A 131 -8.11 -30.70 1.51
CA THR A 131 -7.35 -29.85 0.58
C THR A 131 -7.66 -30.26 -0.86
N PRO A 132 -8.66 -29.65 -1.53
CA PRO A 132 -9.08 -30.02 -2.87
C PRO A 132 -8.14 -29.47 -3.95
N LEU A 133 -6.93 -30.03 -4.05
CA LEU A 133 -5.91 -29.59 -5.01
C LEU A 133 -6.41 -29.58 -6.46
N ASN A 134 -7.18 -30.60 -6.85
CA ASN A 134 -7.68 -30.73 -8.23
C ASN A 134 -8.84 -29.78 -8.56
N ALA A 135 -9.58 -29.28 -7.55
CA ALA A 135 -10.71 -28.40 -7.78
C ALA A 135 -10.37 -26.92 -7.55
N CYS A 136 -9.49 -26.63 -6.60
CA CYS A 136 -9.21 -25.26 -6.14
C CYS A 136 -7.72 -24.89 -6.11
N GLY A 137 -6.81 -25.79 -6.48
CA GLY A 137 -5.37 -25.53 -6.56
C GLY A 137 -4.65 -25.53 -5.21
N GLU A 138 -3.37 -25.16 -5.23
CA GLU A 138 -2.51 -25.14 -4.04
C GLU A 138 -2.98 -24.12 -2.99
N ARG A 139 -2.73 -24.44 -1.70
CA ARG A 139 -3.14 -23.64 -0.52
C ARG A 139 -4.65 -23.50 -0.32
N SER A 140 -5.47 -24.15 -1.14
CA SER A 140 -6.91 -24.26 -0.91
C SER A 140 -7.21 -25.31 0.17
N TYR A 141 -8.21 -25.03 1.02
CA TYR A 141 -8.67 -25.94 2.04
C TYR A 141 -10.15 -25.72 2.39
N ALA A 142 -10.77 -26.75 2.95
CA ALA A 142 -12.10 -26.73 3.53
C ALA A 142 -12.06 -27.45 4.89
N PHE A 143 -12.81 -26.92 5.85
CA PHE A 143 -13.11 -27.62 7.09
C PHE A 143 -14.37 -28.47 6.90
N ILE A 144 -14.35 -29.69 7.45
CA ILE A 144 -15.44 -30.66 7.38
C ILE A 144 -16.01 -30.88 8.78
#